data_AF-A0ABD6EXD7-F1
#
_entry.id   AF-A0ABD6EXD7-F1
#
_cell.length_a   1.000
_cell.length_b   1.000
_cell.length_c   1.000
_cell.angle_alpha   90.00
_cell.angle_beta   90.00
_cell.angle_gamma   90.00
#
_symmetry.space_group_name_H-M   'P 1'
#
loop_
_entity.id
_entity.type
_entity.pdbx_description
1 polymer ?
#
loop_
_entity_poly.entity_id
_entity_poly.type
_entity_poly.pdbx_seq_one_letter_code
_entity_poly.pdbx_strand_id
1 'polypeptide(L)'
;SIANMFSSTYNAIFASFRAILEVVEQLSRLKAELFLKLFSSSLLRFVFKLWRNILVFLRIQPANYAVSENVWFDATSQRLPERPYKLSSLLFWIVALGGPWLVIKCLSTYAAFINDSKEWCSGQSEHYVAKALYDFEARSKDELSVRAGDMLRVAPKHRQPLIQGWILACTESGDRFGLLPINYVKVLRKECPNMGLVKTSATFPSTMEDTFESLFNDLI
;
A
#
# COMPACT_ATOMS: atom_id res chain seq x y z
N SER A 1 -60.46 5.49 -21.20
CA SER A 1 -59.41 6.51 -21.02
C SER A 1 -58.13 5.93 -20.41
N ILE A 2 -58.20 5.23 -19.26
CA ILE A 2 -57.03 4.63 -18.59
C ILE A 2 -56.29 3.56 -19.41
N ALA A 3 -56.99 2.77 -20.23
CA ALA A 3 -56.36 1.77 -21.11
C ALA A 3 -55.39 2.40 -22.13
N ASN A 4 -55.74 3.54 -22.75
CA ASN A 4 -54.85 4.24 -23.69
C ASN A 4 -53.61 4.82 -23.00
N MET A 5 -53.71 5.16 -21.71
CA MET A 5 -52.59 5.62 -20.90
C MET A 5 -51.67 4.45 -20.53
N PHE A 6 -52.22 3.29 -20.15
CA PHE A 6 -51.43 2.06 -19.94
C PHE A 6 -50.75 1.59 -21.22
N SER A 7 -51.43 1.66 -22.37
CA SER A 7 -50.82 1.36 -23.67
C SER A 7 -49.68 2.33 -24.03
N SER A 8 -49.77 3.59 -23.61
CA SER A 8 -48.69 4.58 -23.83
C SER A 8 -47.48 4.28 -22.96
N THR A 9 -47.68 3.88 -21.69
CA THR A 9 -46.57 3.44 -20.82
C THR A 9 -45.92 2.17 -21.33
N TYR A 10 -46.72 1.19 -21.79
CA TYR A 10 -46.22 -0.04 -22.40
C TYR A 10 -45.40 0.26 -23.65
N ASN A 11 -45.94 1.04 -24.58
CA ASN A 11 -45.24 1.39 -25.82
C ASN A 11 -43.98 2.22 -25.56
N ALA A 12 -43.99 3.12 -24.57
CA ALA A 12 -42.82 3.91 -24.20
C ALA A 12 -41.68 3.05 -23.61
N ILE A 13 -42.01 2.07 -22.75
CA ILE A 13 -41.04 1.13 -22.19
C ILE A 13 -40.47 0.21 -23.28
N PHE A 14 -41.32 -0.28 -24.19
CA PHE A 14 -40.86 -1.11 -25.31
C PHE A 14 -40.02 -0.31 -26.31
N ALA A 15 -40.32 0.97 -26.51
CA ALA A 15 -39.53 1.87 -27.35
C ALA A 15 -38.15 2.16 -26.73
N SER A 16 -38.08 2.41 -25.42
CA SER A 16 -36.80 2.66 -24.75
C SER A 16 -35.92 1.41 -24.70
N PHE A 17 -36.50 0.24 -24.45
CA PHE A 17 -35.77 -1.03 -24.48
C PHE A 17 -35.24 -1.36 -25.88
N ARG A 18 -36.05 -1.15 -26.92
CA ARG A 18 -35.59 -1.31 -28.30
C ARG A 18 -34.45 -0.36 -28.64
N ALA A 19 -34.52 0.90 -28.23
CA ALA A 19 -33.44 1.85 -28.46
C ALA A 19 -32.13 1.41 -27.77
N ILE A 20 -32.21 0.84 -26.57
CA ILE A 20 -31.04 0.29 -25.87
C ILE A 20 -30.48 -0.93 -26.61
N LEU A 21 -31.34 -1.86 -27.06
CA LEU A 21 -30.92 -3.01 -27.85
C LEU A 21 -30.29 -2.59 -29.19
N GLU A 22 -30.78 -1.51 -29.81
CA GLU A 22 -30.24 -0.95 -31.05
C GLU A 22 -28.83 -0.37 -30.85
N VAL A 23 -28.58 0.29 -29.71
CA VAL A 23 -27.23 0.72 -29.32
C VAL A 23 -26.32 -0.49 -29.07
N VAL A 24 -26.82 -1.57 -28.48
CA VAL A 24 -26.05 -2.82 -28.28
C VAL A 24 -25.67 -3.47 -29.62
N GLU A 25 -26.54 -3.39 -30.63
CA GLU A 25 -26.23 -3.88 -31.97
C GLU A 25 -25.13 -3.03 -32.65
N GLN A 26 -25.12 -1.71 -32.45
CA GLN A 26 -24.03 -0.85 -32.92
C GLN A 26 -22.70 -1.15 -32.20
N LEU A 27 -22.73 -1.48 -30.91
CA LEU A 27 -21.55 -1.91 -30.15
C LEU A 27 -20.99 -3.26 -30.64
N SER A 28 -21.84 -4.14 -31.18
CA SER A 28 -21.40 -5.40 -31.79
C SER A 28 -20.60 -5.19 -33.09
N ARG A 29 -21.00 -4.21 -33.90
CA ARG A 29 -20.28 -3.80 -35.12
C ARG A 29 -18.98 -3.09 -34.80
N LEU A 30 -18.98 -2.22 -33.78
CA LEU A 30 -17.79 -1.56 -33.25
C LEU A 30 -16.75 -2.59 -32.78
N LYS A 31 -17.17 -3.68 -32.12
CA LYS A 31 -16.28 -4.77 -31.71
C LYS A 31 -15.54 -5.38 -32.90
N ALA A 32 -16.21 -5.70 -34.01
CA ALA A 32 -15.58 -6.33 -35.17
C ALA A 32 -14.49 -5.46 -35.82
N GLU A 33 -14.72 -4.15 -35.92
CA GLU A 33 -13.73 -3.20 -36.45
C GLU A 33 -12.63 -2.84 -35.44
N LEU A 34 -12.97 -2.79 -34.14
CA LEU A 34 -11.99 -2.65 -33.07
C LEU A 34 -11.03 -3.82 -33.09
N PHE A 35 -11.48 -5.07 -33.21
CA PHE A 35 -10.55 -6.21 -33.24
C PHE A 35 -9.53 -6.08 -34.38
N LEU A 36 -9.93 -5.76 -35.61
CA LEU A 36 -9.00 -5.59 -36.72
C LEU A 36 -8.01 -4.42 -36.54
N LYS A 37 -8.41 -3.32 -35.90
CA LYS A 37 -7.51 -2.19 -35.59
C LYS A 37 -6.65 -2.41 -34.33
N LEU A 38 -7.15 -3.20 -33.38
CA LEU A 38 -6.44 -3.62 -32.16
C LEU A 38 -5.41 -4.71 -32.45
N PHE A 39 -5.59 -5.49 -33.51
CA PHE A 39 -4.59 -6.42 -34.05
C PHE A 39 -3.41 -5.73 -34.75
N SER A 40 -3.23 -4.41 -34.56
CA SER A 40 -1.92 -3.80 -34.80
C SER A 40 -0.92 -4.41 -33.83
N SER A 41 0.10 -5.07 -34.37
CA SER A 41 1.17 -5.73 -33.60
C SER A 41 1.80 -4.82 -32.53
N SER A 42 1.72 -3.49 -32.69
CA SER A 42 2.18 -2.50 -31.71
C SER A 42 1.36 -2.47 -30.42
N LEU A 43 0.05 -2.69 -30.48
CA LEU A 43 -0.83 -2.64 -29.30
C LEU A 43 -0.76 -3.96 -28.53
N LEU A 44 -0.64 -5.08 -29.23
CA LEU A 44 -0.30 -6.38 -28.63
C LEU A 44 1.07 -6.32 -27.95
N ARG A 45 2.10 -5.78 -28.61
CA ARG A 45 3.41 -5.55 -27.99
C ARG A 45 3.32 -4.63 -26.77
N PHE A 46 2.49 -3.59 -26.83
CA PHE A 46 2.25 -2.69 -25.70
C PHE A 46 1.56 -3.41 -24.54
N VAL A 47 0.54 -4.22 -24.78
CA VAL A 47 -0.16 -5.01 -23.75
C VAL A 47 0.74 -6.08 -23.16
N PHE A 48 1.51 -6.82 -23.97
CA PHE A 48 2.49 -7.78 -23.46
C PHE A 48 3.63 -7.09 -22.68
N LYS A 49 4.06 -5.89 -23.09
CA LYS A 49 5.08 -5.10 -22.38
C LYS A 49 4.53 -4.47 -21.10
N LEU A 50 3.28 -4.05 -21.11
CA LEU A 50 2.53 -3.58 -19.94
C LEU A 50 2.32 -4.73 -18.95
N TRP A 51 1.99 -5.93 -19.44
CA TRP A 51 1.85 -7.14 -18.60
C TRP A 51 3.19 -7.58 -18.00
N ARG A 52 4.27 -7.53 -18.78
CA ARG A 52 5.65 -7.75 -18.28
C ARG A 52 6.05 -6.71 -17.23
N ASN A 53 5.71 -5.44 -17.45
CA ASN A 53 5.97 -4.37 -16.48
C ASN A 53 5.10 -4.51 -15.22
N ILE A 54 3.85 -4.97 -15.34
CA ILE A 54 2.98 -5.27 -14.19
C ILE A 54 3.53 -6.44 -13.37
N LEU A 55 4.05 -7.50 -14.00
CA LEU A 55 4.65 -8.65 -13.31
C LEU A 55 5.98 -8.30 -12.59
N VAL A 56 6.79 -7.41 -13.18
CA VAL A 56 8.02 -6.89 -12.55
C VAL A 56 7.67 -5.90 -11.43
N PHE A 57 6.65 -5.07 -11.62
CA PHE A 57 6.15 -4.13 -10.60
C PHE A 57 5.50 -4.85 -9.40
N LEU A 58 4.87 -6.00 -9.61
CA LEU A 58 4.38 -6.90 -8.55
C LEU A 58 5.47 -7.78 -7.93
N ARG A 59 6.73 -7.65 -8.37
CA ARG A 59 7.94 -8.28 -7.79
C ARG A 59 7.80 -9.79 -7.53
N ILE A 60 7.27 -10.54 -8.50
CA ILE A 60 7.30 -12.02 -8.50
C ILE A 60 8.49 -12.58 -9.32
N GLN A 61 9.26 -11.73 -10.01
CA GLN A 61 10.39 -12.17 -10.83
C GLN A 61 11.62 -11.27 -10.63
N PRO A 62 12.83 -11.82 -10.39
CA PRO A 62 13.99 -11.05 -9.97
C PRO A 62 14.52 -10.12 -11.06
N ALA A 63 14.91 -8.92 -10.61
CA ALA A 63 15.38 -7.79 -11.37
C ALA A 63 16.82 -7.99 -11.89
N ASN A 64 17.01 -8.84 -12.90
CA ASN A 64 18.32 -9.01 -13.53
C ASN A 64 18.27 -9.01 -15.07
N TYR A 65 17.64 -7.97 -15.62
CA TYR A 65 17.64 -7.70 -17.08
C TYR A 65 17.93 -6.22 -17.44
N ALA A 66 18.22 -5.36 -16.46
CA ALA A 66 18.29 -3.89 -16.66
C ALA A 66 19.70 -3.29 -16.54
N VAL A 67 20.76 -4.08 -16.76
CA VAL A 67 22.16 -3.60 -16.61
C VAL A 67 22.96 -3.62 -17.93
N SER A 68 22.46 -4.23 -19.01
CA SER A 68 23.23 -4.33 -20.27
C SER A 68 22.96 -3.25 -21.32
N GLU A 69 21.90 -2.45 -21.23
CA GLU A 69 21.61 -1.42 -22.24
C GLU A 69 22.44 -0.13 -22.07
N ASN A 70 23.02 0.09 -20.89
CA ASN A 70 23.79 1.30 -20.58
C ASN A 70 25.24 1.20 -21.08
N VAL A 71 25.72 -0.01 -21.40
CA VAL A 71 27.10 -0.25 -21.88
C VAL A 71 27.22 -0.05 -23.39
N TRP A 72 26.11 -0.15 -24.14
CA TRP A 72 26.10 0.07 -25.59
C TRP A 72 26.21 1.56 -25.98
N PHE A 73 25.73 2.46 -25.11
CA PHE A 73 25.64 3.89 -25.44
C PHE A 73 26.98 4.63 -25.32
N ASP A 74 27.93 4.13 -24.52
CA ASP A 74 29.27 4.70 -24.39
C ASP A 74 30.23 4.23 -25.51
N ALA A 75 29.91 3.15 -26.22
CA ALA A 75 30.75 2.61 -27.30
C ALA A 75 30.52 3.29 -28.67
N THR A 76 29.48 4.13 -28.81
CA THR A 76 29.14 4.79 -30.08
C THR A 76 29.31 6.29 -29.96
N SER A 77 30.53 6.69 -29.60
CA SER A 77 31.04 8.03 -29.82
C SER A 77 31.13 8.29 -31.32
N GLN A 78 30.06 8.77 -31.95
CA GLN A 78 30.14 9.59 -33.17
C GLN A 78 28.80 10.25 -33.53
N ARG A 79 28.79 11.59 -33.42
CA ARG A 79 27.89 12.59 -34.04
C ARG A 79 26.39 12.26 -34.10
N LEU A 80 25.56 13.05 -33.39
CA LEU A 80 24.16 13.21 -33.78
C LEU A 80 23.74 14.70 -33.88
N PRO A 81 22.88 15.04 -34.87
CA PRO A 81 22.50 16.41 -35.22
C PRO A 81 21.34 16.94 -34.37
N GLU A 82 21.17 18.27 -34.38
CA GLU A 82 20.03 19.07 -33.88
C GLU A 82 18.78 18.26 -33.49
N ARG A 83 18.47 18.21 -32.18
CA ARG A 83 17.40 17.38 -31.63
C ARG A 83 16.02 18.00 -31.89
N PRO A 84 15.09 17.35 -32.63
CA PRO A 84 13.73 17.83 -32.73
C PRO A 84 12.98 17.56 -31.42
N TYR A 85 12.32 18.60 -30.93
CA TYR A 85 11.49 18.82 -29.72
C TYR A 85 10.32 17.82 -29.47
N LYS A 86 10.48 16.51 -29.72
CA LYS A 86 9.40 15.51 -29.53
C LYS A 86 9.42 14.78 -28.19
N LEU A 87 10.54 14.79 -27.45
CA LEU A 87 10.63 14.16 -26.13
C LEU A 87 9.91 14.95 -25.02
N SER A 88 9.85 16.29 -25.11
CA SER A 88 9.14 17.14 -24.13
C SER A 88 7.65 16.85 -24.06
N SER A 89 6.99 16.65 -25.20
CA SER A 89 5.57 16.30 -25.22
C SER A 89 5.31 14.91 -24.65
N LEU A 90 6.21 13.94 -24.87
CA LEU A 90 6.09 12.59 -24.27
C LEU A 90 6.29 12.61 -22.76
N LEU A 91 7.23 13.40 -22.25
CA LEU A 91 7.43 13.58 -20.81
C LEU A 91 6.18 14.16 -20.14
N PHE A 92 5.52 15.13 -20.79
CA PHE A 92 4.26 15.70 -20.33
C PHE A 92 3.18 14.61 -20.18
N TRP A 93 3.01 13.73 -21.17
CA TRP A 93 2.00 12.67 -21.10
C TRP A 93 2.35 11.55 -20.11
N ILE A 94 3.64 11.21 -19.94
CA ILE A 94 4.10 10.25 -18.92
C ILE A 94 3.77 10.78 -17.51
N VAL A 95 4.04 12.06 -17.25
CA VAL A 95 3.76 12.68 -15.95
C VAL A 95 2.26 12.95 -15.76
N ALA A 96 1.55 13.40 -16.79
CA ALA A 96 0.12 13.69 -16.71
C ALA A 96 -0.74 12.43 -16.48
N LEU A 97 -0.37 11.29 -17.09
CA LEU A 97 -1.07 10.02 -16.87
C LEU A 97 -0.50 9.25 -15.67
N GLY A 98 0.82 9.30 -15.46
CA GLY A 98 1.49 8.62 -14.34
C GLY A 98 1.27 9.30 -12.99
N GLY A 99 1.20 10.63 -12.97
CA GLY A 99 1.06 11.44 -11.76
C GLY A 99 -0.19 11.09 -10.94
N PRO A 100 -1.41 11.18 -11.52
CA PRO A 100 -2.64 10.83 -10.80
C PRO A 100 -2.63 9.40 -10.25
N TRP A 101 -2.12 8.43 -11.03
CA TRP A 101 -2.02 7.04 -10.58
C TRP A 101 -1.01 6.86 -9.45
N LEU A 102 0.17 7.50 -9.55
CA LEU A 102 1.24 7.42 -8.56
C LEU A 102 0.84 8.10 -7.25
N VAL A 103 0.18 9.26 -7.32
CA VAL A 103 -0.37 9.95 -6.14
C VAL A 103 -1.39 9.07 -5.42
N ILE A 104 -2.34 8.48 -6.14
CA ILE A 104 -3.34 7.58 -5.54
C ILE A 104 -2.67 6.34 -4.94
N LYS A 105 -1.66 5.78 -5.62
CA LYS A 105 -0.93 4.62 -5.12
C LYS A 105 -0.16 4.97 -3.83
N CYS A 106 0.55 6.09 -3.80
CA CYS A 106 1.25 6.58 -2.61
C CYS A 106 0.28 6.87 -1.44
N LEU A 107 -0.84 7.54 -1.71
CA LEU A 107 -1.85 7.84 -0.70
C LEU A 107 -2.52 6.56 -0.18
N SER A 108 -2.80 5.59 -1.05
CA SER A 108 -3.38 4.30 -0.65
C SER A 108 -2.41 3.50 0.22
N THR A 109 -1.13 3.47 -0.13
CA THR A 109 -0.09 2.83 0.70
C THR A 109 0.07 3.54 2.04
N TYR A 110 0.08 4.88 2.07
CA TYR A 110 0.16 5.66 3.31
C TYR A 110 -1.09 5.46 4.19
N ALA A 111 -2.28 5.50 3.60
CA ALA A 111 -3.53 5.26 4.32
C ALA A 111 -3.57 3.84 4.92
N ALA A 112 -3.08 2.84 4.20
CA ALA A 112 -2.95 1.48 4.72
C ALA A 112 -2.01 1.40 5.93
N PHE A 113 -0.88 2.11 5.88
CA PHE A 113 0.05 2.21 7.03
C PHE A 113 -0.60 2.87 8.25
N ILE A 114 -1.34 3.96 8.07
CA ILE A 114 -2.01 4.67 9.17
C ILE A 114 -3.13 3.82 9.78
N ASN A 115 -3.93 3.16 8.95
CA ASN A 115 -5.00 2.28 9.44
C ASN A 115 -4.42 1.11 10.25
N ASP A 116 -3.39 0.45 9.73
CA ASP A 116 -2.70 -0.63 10.43
C ASP A 116 -2.03 -0.13 11.72
N SER A 117 -1.44 1.07 11.70
CA SER A 117 -0.93 1.75 12.90
C SER A 117 -1.99 1.91 13.96
N LYS A 118 -3.17 2.39 13.55
CA LYS A 118 -4.31 2.60 14.44
C LYS A 118 -4.82 1.30 15.05
N GLU A 119 -4.83 0.19 14.30
CA GLU A 119 -5.33 -1.11 14.78
C GLU A 119 -4.51 -1.65 15.96
N TRP A 120 -3.18 -1.66 15.87
CA TRP A 120 -2.33 -2.13 16.99
C TRP A 120 -2.24 -1.08 18.10
N CYS A 121 -2.23 0.22 17.78
CA CYS A 121 -2.27 1.29 18.78
C CYS A 121 -3.53 1.23 19.63
N SER A 122 -4.67 0.85 19.04
CA SER A 122 -5.97 0.72 19.74
C SER A 122 -6.10 -0.60 20.51
N GLY A 123 -5.15 -1.53 20.35
CA GLY A 123 -5.20 -2.86 20.95
C GLY A 123 -6.19 -3.82 20.27
N GLN A 124 -6.63 -3.51 19.06
CA GLN A 124 -7.53 -4.36 18.27
C GLN A 124 -6.78 -5.45 17.49
N SER A 125 -5.47 -5.29 17.30
CA SER A 125 -4.60 -6.27 16.65
C SER A 125 -3.46 -6.72 17.57
N GLU A 126 -2.61 -7.61 17.08
CA GLU A 126 -1.47 -8.15 17.81
C GLU A 126 -0.48 -7.03 18.14
N HIS A 127 -0.19 -6.87 19.43
CA HIS A 127 0.74 -5.87 19.92
C HIS A 127 1.50 -6.41 21.14
N TYR A 128 2.61 -5.77 21.48
CA TYR A 128 3.34 -6.06 22.71
C TYR A 128 3.03 -4.98 23.73
N VAL A 129 2.88 -5.35 24.99
CA VAL A 129 2.76 -4.39 26.10
C VAL A 129 4.13 -4.23 26.71
N ALA A 130 4.61 -3.00 26.77
CA ALA A 130 5.89 -2.62 27.34
C ALA A 130 5.72 -1.53 28.38
N LYS A 131 6.73 -1.36 29.23
CA LYS A 131 6.82 -0.31 30.23
C LYS A 131 8.04 0.55 29.96
N ALA A 132 7.88 1.86 29.98
CA ALA A 132 8.99 2.80 29.91
C ALA A 132 9.85 2.71 31.19
N LEU A 133 11.15 2.53 31.02
CA LEU A 133 12.12 2.47 32.13
C LEU A 133 12.58 3.87 32.56
N TYR A 134 12.70 4.79 31.60
CA TYR A 134 13.22 6.14 31.81
C TYR A 134 12.34 7.17 31.10
N ASP A 135 12.44 8.41 31.55
CA ASP A 135 11.85 9.55 30.85
C ASP A 135 12.58 9.76 29.52
N PHE A 136 11.81 9.99 28.45
CA PHE A 136 12.34 10.32 27.14
C PHE A 136 11.51 11.45 26.53
N GLU A 137 12.18 12.53 26.15
CA GLU A 137 11.57 13.66 25.46
C GLU A 137 11.86 13.58 23.96
N ALA A 138 10.80 13.54 23.15
CA ALA A 138 10.91 13.53 21.70
C ALA A 138 11.58 14.80 21.18
N ARG A 139 12.60 14.64 20.34
CA ARG A 139 13.30 15.73 19.63
C ARG A 139 12.70 15.97 18.25
N SER A 140 12.13 14.93 17.64
CA SER A 140 11.47 14.96 16.34
C SER A 140 9.98 14.63 16.46
N LYS A 141 9.21 14.95 15.42
CA LYS A 141 7.79 14.59 15.31
C LYS A 141 7.58 13.07 15.17
N ASP A 142 8.60 12.36 14.73
CA ASP A 142 8.56 10.90 14.55
C ASP A 142 8.87 10.14 15.86
N GLU A 143 9.31 10.85 16.91
CA GLU A 143 9.68 10.28 18.20
C GLU A 143 8.53 10.42 19.21
N LEU A 144 8.44 9.50 20.17
CA LEU A 144 7.40 9.51 21.19
C LEU A 144 7.94 9.94 22.56
N SER A 145 7.41 11.05 23.10
CA SER A 145 7.71 11.44 24.48
C SER A 145 7.00 10.52 25.48
N VAL A 146 7.76 9.94 26.41
CA VAL A 146 7.25 9.01 27.44
C VAL A 146 7.86 9.33 28.80
N ARG A 147 7.16 8.98 29.87
CA ARG A 147 7.68 9.06 31.24
C ARG A 147 8.01 7.69 31.79
N ALA A 148 8.98 7.63 32.69
CA ALA A 148 9.36 6.43 33.41
C ALA A 148 8.13 5.86 34.13
N GLY A 149 7.83 4.59 33.85
CA GLY A 149 6.69 3.90 34.39
C GLY A 149 5.46 3.84 33.49
N ASP A 150 5.41 4.61 32.40
CA ASP A 150 4.29 4.61 31.47
C ASP A 150 4.14 3.26 30.77
N MET A 151 2.90 2.83 30.59
CA MET A 151 2.55 1.63 29.83
C MET A 151 2.40 2.00 28.36
N LEU A 152 3.06 1.22 27.49
CA LEU A 152 3.16 1.47 26.06
C LEU A 152 2.75 0.23 25.29
N ARG A 153 2.20 0.44 24.09
CA ARG A 153 1.93 -0.61 23.11
C ARG A 153 2.98 -0.56 22.02
N VAL A 154 3.72 -1.65 21.85
CA VAL A 154 4.78 -1.78 20.86
C VAL A 154 4.27 -2.56 19.65
N ALA A 155 4.57 -2.05 18.46
CA ALA A 155 4.14 -2.67 17.21
C ALA A 155 4.73 -4.09 17.05
N PRO A 156 4.04 -5.00 16.36
CA PRO A 156 4.55 -6.35 16.12
C PRO A 156 5.78 -6.32 15.19
N LYS A 157 6.62 -7.36 15.26
CA LYS A 157 7.93 -7.42 14.56
C LYS A 157 7.85 -7.12 13.06
N HIS A 158 6.83 -7.62 12.38
CA HIS A 158 6.64 -7.42 10.94
C HIS A 158 6.29 -5.96 10.55
N ARG A 159 5.94 -5.11 11.53
CA ARG A 159 5.63 -3.67 11.35
C ARG A 159 6.71 -2.76 11.92
N GLN A 160 7.74 -3.32 12.54
CA GLN A 160 8.85 -2.52 13.06
C GLN A 160 9.64 -1.90 11.89
N PRO A 161 10.10 -0.65 12.04
CA PRO A 161 10.95 -0.01 11.04
C PRO A 161 12.30 -0.72 10.96
N LEU A 162 12.95 -0.66 9.80
CA LEU A 162 14.28 -1.24 9.57
C LEU A 162 15.41 -0.36 10.15
N ILE A 163 15.20 0.22 11.34
CA ILE A 163 16.13 1.14 12.00
C ILE A 163 16.62 0.44 13.27
N GLN A 164 17.90 0.06 13.27
CA GLN A 164 18.51 -0.63 14.40
C GLN A 164 18.48 0.22 15.67
N GLY A 165 18.12 -0.37 16.81
CA GLY A 165 18.10 0.31 18.11
C GLY A 165 16.85 1.13 18.41
N TRP A 166 15.91 1.22 17.46
CA TRP A 166 14.66 1.98 17.62
C TRP A 166 13.46 1.06 17.46
N ILE A 167 12.42 1.28 18.27
CA ILE A 167 11.16 0.58 18.17
C ILE A 167 9.99 1.54 18.00
N LEU A 168 8.99 1.11 17.26
CA LEU A 168 7.73 1.81 17.12
C LEU A 168 6.81 1.46 18.29
N ALA A 169 6.47 2.47 19.08
CA ALA A 169 5.61 2.36 20.25
C ALA A 169 4.49 3.39 20.21
N CYS A 170 3.43 3.13 20.94
CA CYS A 170 2.28 3.99 21.12
C CYS A 170 1.94 4.12 22.59
N THR A 171 1.43 5.29 22.97
CA THR A 171 0.78 5.52 24.27
C THR A 171 -0.37 4.53 24.52
N GLU A 172 -0.64 4.21 25.78
CA GLU A 172 -1.77 3.35 26.17
C GLU A 172 -3.13 3.84 25.62
N SER A 173 -3.30 5.17 25.52
CA SER A 173 -4.51 5.79 24.98
C SER A 173 -4.69 5.61 23.47
N GLY A 174 -3.65 5.20 22.73
CA GLY A 174 -3.74 5.01 21.28
C GLY A 174 -3.67 6.30 20.44
N ASP A 175 -3.44 7.46 21.07
CA ASP A 175 -3.54 8.78 20.40
C ASP A 175 -2.25 9.17 19.68
N ARG A 176 -1.10 8.82 20.27
CA ARG A 176 0.23 9.13 19.72
C ARG A 176 1.09 7.89 19.66
N PHE A 177 1.70 7.68 18.50
CA PHE A 177 2.72 6.66 18.26
C PHE A 177 3.97 7.31 17.68
N GLY A 178 5.12 6.69 17.91
CA GLY A 178 6.41 7.18 17.47
C GLY A 178 7.53 6.23 17.84
N LEU A 179 8.74 6.64 17.49
CA LEU A 179 9.96 5.90 17.72
C LEU A 179 10.45 6.10 19.16
N LEU A 180 10.94 5.03 19.77
CA LEU A 180 11.56 5.03 21.08
C LEU A 180 12.82 4.15 21.04
N PRO A 181 13.93 4.54 21.69
CA PRO A 181 15.11 3.68 21.79
C PRO A 181 14.80 2.38 22.55
N ILE A 182 15.29 1.24 22.07
CA ILE A 182 15.03 -0.09 22.68
C ILE A 182 15.41 -0.12 24.17
N ASN A 183 16.54 0.49 24.53
CA ASN A 183 17.07 0.48 25.89
C ASN A 183 16.17 1.19 26.92
N TYR A 184 15.17 1.94 26.47
CA TYR A 184 14.29 2.74 27.32
C TYR A 184 12.98 2.02 27.64
N VAL A 185 12.77 0.83 27.09
CA VAL A 185 11.50 0.11 27.12
C VAL A 185 11.75 -1.32 27.53
N LYS A 186 10.95 -1.82 28.46
CA LYS A 186 10.94 -3.23 28.87
C LYS A 186 9.65 -3.88 28.42
N VAL A 187 9.74 -4.91 27.60
CA VAL A 187 8.55 -5.60 27.08
C VAL A 187 8.06 -6.60 28.13
N LEU A 188 6.81 -6.45 28.55
CA LEU A 188 6.21 -7.25 29.61
C LEU A 188 5.51 -8.49 29.06
N ARG A 189 4.68 -8.31 28.03
CA ARG A 189 3.90 -9.41 27.45
C ARG A 189 3.51 -9.16 26.00
N LYS A 190 3.15 -10.24 25.31
CA LYS A 190 2.51 -10.20 23.99
C LYS A 190 0.99 -10.28 24.15
N GLU A 191 0.26 -9.34 23.56
CA GLU A 191 -1.19 -9.36 23.46
C GLU A 191 -1.60 -9.67 22.03
N CYS A 192 -2.15 -10.86 21.82
CA CYS A 192 -2.88 -11.18 20.61
C CYS A 192 -4.33 -10.73 20.78
N PRO A 193 -5.01 -10.28 19.72
CA PRO A 193 -6.40 -9.85 19.80
C PRO A 193 -7.25 -11.05 20.24
N ASN A 194 -7.88 -10.91 21.40
CA ASN A 194 -8.71 -11.94 21.99
C ASN A 194 -9.97 -12.14 21.13
N MET A 195 -10.01 -13.25 20.39
CA MET A 195 -11.28 -13.83 19.97
C MET A 195 -11.92 -14.48 21.22
N GLY A 196 -12.50 -13.64 22.08
CA GLY A 196 -13.53 -14.03 23.04
C GLY A 196 -13.22 -15.01 24.18
N LEU A 197 -11.97 -15.34 24.53
CA LEU A 197 -11.73 -16.27 25.65
C LEU A 197 -10.77 -15.75 26.72
N VAL A 198 -11.37 -15.49 27.89
CA VAL A 198 -10.85 -15.51 29.27
C VAL A 198 -9.61 -14.66 29.55
N LYS A 199 -9.83 -13.55 30.28
CA LYS A 199 -8.80 -12.85 31.04
C LYS A 199 -8.23 -13.77 32.12
N THR A 200 -7.19 -14.53 31.83
CA THR A 200 -6.27 -15.02 32.86
C THR A 200 -5.25 -13.93 33.14
N SER A 201 -5.46 -13.20 34.24
CA SER A 201 -4.44 -12.35 34.85
C SER A 201 -3.33 -13.26 35.40
N ALA A 202 -2.43 -13.70 34.53
CA ALA A 202 -1.20 -14.36 34.95
C ALA A 202 -0.17 -13.28 35.32
N THR A 203 0.05 -13.09 36.62
CA THR A 203 1.26 -12.45 37.12
C THR A 203 2.44 -13.33 36.69
N PHE A 204 3.24 -12.85 35.75
CA PHE A 204 4.38 -13.57 35.20
C PHE A 204 5.52 -13.63 36.24
N PRO A 205 6.17 -14.80 36.44
CA PRO A 205 7.35 -14.92 37.29
C PRO A 205 8.58 -14.28 36.61
N SER A 206 9.39 -13.56 37.39
CA SER A 206 10.52 -12.74 36.93
C SER A 206 11.56 -13.49 36.08
N THR A 207 11.70 -14.80 36.25
CA THR A 207 12.69 -15.62 35.51
C THR A 207 12.37 -15.77 34.01
N MET A 208 11.10 -15.62 33.60
CA MET A 208 10.72 -15.70 32.17
C MET A 208 10.73 -14.35 31.44
N GLU A 209 10.92 -13.25 32.17
CA GLU A 209 11.07 -11.91 31.60
C GLU A 209 12.43 -11.77 30.90
N ASP A 210 13.49 -12.33 31.51
CA ASP A 210 14.86 -12.25 30.99
C ASP A 210 15.05 -13.10 29.70
N THR A 211 14.34 -14.23 29.60
CA THR A 211 14.34 -15.04 28.37
C THR A 211 13.53 -14.38 27.25
N PHE A 212 12.48 -13.64 27.58
CA PHE A 212 11.71 -12.89 26.59
C PHE A 212 12.50 -11.69 26.06
N GLU A 213 13.17 -10.95 26.94
CA GLU A 213 14.03 -9.82 26.58
C GLU A 213 15.20 -10.25 25.68
N SER A 214 15.84 -11.39 25.97
CA SER A 214 16.87 -11.94 25.07
C SER A 214 16.30 -12.35 23.72
N LEU A 215 15.16 -13.05 23.68
CA LEU A 215 14.48 -13.40 22.43
C LEU A 215 13.90 -12.20 21.66
N PHE A 216 13.64 -11.08 22.33
CA PHE A 216 13.22 -9.85 21.68
C PHE A 216 14.42 -9.16 21.04
N ASN A 217 15.53 -9.04 21.77
CA ASN A 217 16.78 -8.45 21.30
C ASN A 217 17.47 -9.26 20.19
N ASP A 218 17.33 -10.59 20.18
CA ASP A 218 17.86 -11.45 19.10
C ASP A 218 17.03 -11.40 17.80
N LEU A 219 15.87 -10.75 17.81
CA LEU A 219 14.91 -10.73 16.71
C LEU A 219 14.67 -9.32 16.10
N ILE A 220 15.34 -8.29 16.62
CA ILE A 220 15.40 -6.93 16.06
C ILE A 220 16.78 -6.70 15.46
#